data_AF-A0A2M7EDI7-F1
#
_entry.id   AF-A0A2M7EDI7-F1
#
_cell.length_a   1.000
_cell.length_b   1.000
_cell.length_c   1.000
_cell.angle_alpha   90.00
_cell.angle_beta   90.00
_cell.angle_gamma   90.00
#
_symmetry.space_group_name_H-M   'P 1'
#
loop_
_entity.id
_entity.type
_entity.pdbx_description
1 polymer ?
#
loop_
_entity_poly.entity_id
_entity_poly.type
_entity_poly.pdbx_seq_one_letter_code
_entity_poly.pdbx_strand_id
1 'polypeptide(L)' 'MARAKAVTIDDVEQIVEQKLLEIIGNPDSGLHLKKEFKAKLEHRLKNPSKRIAHEEVLKRFA' A
#
# COMPACT_ATOMS: atom_id res chain seq x y z
N MET A 1 34.39 -11.08 0.42
CA MET A 1 33.54 -12.29 0.33
C MET A 1 32.28 -11.99 1.10
N ALA A 2 31.18 -11.66 0.42
CA ALA A 2 29.93 -11.31 1.10
C ALA A 2 29.37 -12.55 1.79
N ARG A 3 29.15 -12.50 3.11
CA ARG A 3 28.38 -13.53 3.83
C ARG A 3 27.00 -13.59 3.21
N ALA A 4 26.61 -14.76 2.70
CA ALA A 4 25.22 -14.99 2.30
C ALA A 4 24.34 -14.74 3.53
N LYS A 5 23.45 -13.74 3.44
CA LYS A 5 22.43 -13.50 4.46
C LYS A 5 21.47 -14.69 4.41
N ALA A 6 21.13 -15.25 5.56
CA ALA A 6 20.13 -16.32 5.61
C ALA A 6 18.80 -15.74 5.10
N VAL A 7 18.24 -16.37 4.07
CA VAL A 7 16.95 -16.01 3.49
C VAL A 7 15.87 -16.53 4.42
N THR A 8 14.98 -15.65 4.88
CA THR A 8 13.83 -16.00 5.70
C THR A 8 12.65 -16.47 4.84
N ILE A 9 11.60 -17.03 5.46
CA ILE A 9 10.39 -17.41 4.74
C ILE A 9 9.73 -16.18 4.11
N ASP A 10 9.64 -15.09 4.86
CA ASP A 10 9.10 -13.81 4.40
C ASP A 10 9.88 -13.28 3.17
N ASP A 11 11.21 -13.44 3.16
CA ASP A 11 12.04 -13.07 2.01
C ASP A 11 11.68 -13.92 0.77
N VAL A 12 11.41 -15.22 0.95
CA VAL A 12 10.97 -16.12 -0.14
C VAL A 12 9.59 -15.72 -0.65
N GLU A 13 8.63 -15.42 0.23
CA GLU A 13 7.28 -15.00 -0.15
C GLU A 13 7.30 -13.71 -0.98
N GLN A 14 8.10 -12.73 -0.57
CA GLN A 14 8.28 -11.48 -1.32
C GLN A 14 8.88 -11.73 -2.71
N ILE A 15 9.88 -12.61 -2.82
CA ILE A 15 10.49 -12.97 -4.10
C ILE A 15 9.47 -13.65 -5.02
N VAL A 16 8.64 -14.55 -4.47
CA VAL A 16 7.60 -15.24 -5.23
C VAL A 16 6.53 -14.26 -5.72
N GLU A 17 6.05 -13.36 -4.84
CA GLU A 17 5.06 -12.35 -5.20
C GLU A 17 5.58 -11.42 -6.31
N GLN A 18 6.81 -10.92 -6.18
CA GLN A 18 7.45 -10.11 -7.20
C GLN A 18 7.54 -10.86 -8.53
N LYS A 19 7.91 -12.15 -8.50
CA LYS A 19 8.05 -12.94 -9.71
C LYS A 19 6.72 -13.22 -10.39
N LEU A 20 5.65 -13.40 -9.62
CA LEU A 20 4.30 -13.55 -10.14
C LEU A 20 3.81 -12.26 -10.82
N LEU A 21 4.05 -11.09 -10.21
CA LEU A 21 3.74 -9.79 -10.82
C LEU A 21 4.52 -9.54 -12.12
N GLU A 22 5.79 -9.97 -12.19
CA GLU A 22 6.58 -9.88 -13.42
C GLU A 22 6.00 -10.73 -14.57
N ILE A 23 5.52 -11.94 -14.26
CA ILE A 23 5.04 -12.91 -15.26
C ILE A 23 3.63 -12.58 -15.72
N ILE A 24 2.73 -12.30 -14.77
CA ILE A 24 1.30 -12.14 -15.01
C ILE A 24 0.96 -10.66 -15.29
N GLY A 25 1.85 -9.74 -14.90
CA GLY A 25 1.64 -8.30 -14.95
C GLY A 25 0.86 -7.79 -13.75
N ASN A 26 0.59 -6.49 -13.74
CA ASN A 26 -0.28 -5.91 -12.72
C ASN A 26 -1.73 -6.39 -12.96
N PRO A 27 -2.34 -7.14 -12.02
CA PRO A 27 -3.71 -7.64 -12.18
C PRO A 27 -4.75 -6.52 -12.30
N ASP A 28 -4.43 -5.32 -11.83
CA ASP A 28 -5.28 -4.13 -11.92
C ASP A 28 -5.07 -3.34 -13.22
N SER A 29 -4.20 -3.82 -14.13
CA SER A 29 -3.97 -3.14 -15.41
C SER A 29 -5.27 -3.02 -16.21
N GLY A 30 -5.60 -1.79 -16.62
CA GLY A 30 -6.84 -1.49 -17.35
C GLY A 30 -8.07 -1.29 -16.47
N LEU A 31 -7.97 -1.48 -15.15
CA LEU A 31 -9.02 -1.08 -14.23
C LEU A 31 -9.00 0.44 -14.04
N HIS A 32 -10.17 1.05 -14.25
CA HIS A 32 -10.38 2.47 -14.00
C HIS A 32 -11.28 2.67 -12.79
N LEU A 33 -10.94 3.67 -11.97
CA LEU A 33 -11.84 4.10 -10.91
C LEU A 33 -13.16 4.59 -11.51
N LYS A 34 -14.28 4.20 -10.87
CA LYS A 34 -15.59 4.76 -11.21
C LYS A 34 -15.54 6.28 -11.12
N LYS A 35 -16.21 6.97 -12.05
CA LYS A 35 -16.23 8.45 -12.13
C LYS A 35 -16.63 9.10 -10.80
N GLU A 36 -17.63 8.55 -10.14
CA GLU A 36 -18.11 8.98 -8.81
C GLU A 36 -17.02 8.88 -7.73
N PHE A 37 -16.27 7.78 -7.74
CA PHE A 37 -15.18 7.58 -6.80
C PHE A 37 -14.04 8.56 -7.05
N LYS A 38 -13.70 8.79 -8.33
CA LYS A 38 -12.69 9.78 -8.72
C LYS A 38 -13.07 11.19 -8.24
N ALA A 39 -14.32 11.61 -8.45
CA ALA A 39 -14.81 12.91 -7.98
C ALA A 39 -14.74 13.05 -6.45
N LYS A 40 -15.12 12.00 -5.72
CA LYS A 40 -15.02 11.96 -4.25
C LYS A 40 -13.58 12.03 -3.77
N LEU A 41 -12.66 11.33 -4.45
CA LEU A 41 -11.24 11.34 -4.15
C LEU A 41 -10.62 12.72 -4.39
N GLU A 42 -10.90 13.34 -5.53
CA GLU A 42 -10.44 14.69 -5.86
C GLU A 42 -10.93 15.72 -4.84
N HIS A 43 -12.20 15.63 -4.41
CA HIS A 43 -12.74 16.51 -3.37
C HIS A 43 -12.02 16.35 -2.03
N ARG A 44 -11.68 15.12 -1.63
CA ARG A 44 -10.93 14.83 -0.40
C ARG A 44 -9.49 15.31 -0.48
N LEU A 45 -8.83 15.13 -1.62
CA LEU A 45 -7.45 15.58 -1.81
C LEU A 45 -7.33 17.11 -1.77
N LYS A 46 -8.34 17.82 -2.29
CA LYS A 46 -8.43 19.29 -2.19
C LYS A 46 -8.67 19.79 -0.75
N ASN A 47 -9.27 18.96 0.11
CA ASN A 47 -9.57 19.27 1.50
C ASN A 47 -8.84 18.29 2.41
N PRO A 48 -7.51 18.41 2.56
CA PRO A 48 -6.73 17.48 3.36
C PRO A 48 -7.33 17.38 4.76
N SER A 49 -7.67 16.15 5.17
CA SER A 49 -8.22 15.87 6.49
C SER A 49 -7.31 16.45 7.55
N LYS A 50 -7.90 17.06 8.59
CA LYS A 50 -7.17 17.48 9.78
C LYS A 50 -6.43 16.25 10.33
N ARG A 51 -5.11 16.34 10.39
CA ARG A 51 -4.28 15.33 11.04
C ARG A 51 -4.36 15.56 12.54
N ILE A 52 -4.51 14.48 13.30
CA ILE A 52 -4.41 14.49 14.76
C ILE A 52 -3.14 13.75 15.15
N ALA A 53 -2.49 14.18 16.23
CA ALA A 53 -1.29 13.53 16.72
C ALA A 53 -1.63 12.12 17.24
N HIS A 54 -0.72 11.16 17.08
CA HIS A 54 -0.93 9.79 17.57
C HIS A 54 -1.20 9.77 19.09
N GLU A 55 -0.51 10.61 19.86
CA GLU A 55 -0.74 10.77 21.30
C GLU A 55 -2.17 11.22 21.64
N GLU A 56 -2.77 12.05 20.79
CA GLU A 56 -4.15 12.51 20.98
C GLU A 56 -5.17 11.40 20.70
N VAL A 57 -4.87 10.51 19.74
CA VAL A 57 -5.68 9.32 19.47
C VAL A 57 -5.66 8.37 20.67
N LEU A 58 -4.47 8.09 21.20
CA LEU A 58 -4.31 7.20 22.35
C LEU A 58 -5.12 7.70 23.55
N LYS A 59 -5.09 9.01 23.84
CA LYS A 59 -5.88 9.60 24.95
C LYS A 59 -7.40 9.46 24.80
N ARG A 60 -7.92 9.33 23.58
CA ARG A 60 -9.38 9.31 23.33
C ARG A 60 -9.95 7.89 23.28
N PHE A 61 -9.14 6.89 22.95
CA PHE A 61 -9.62 5.56 22.59
C PHE A 61 -8.90 4.41 23.28
N ALA A 62 -7.83 4.66 24.04
CA ALA A 62 -7.18 3.67 24.91
C ALA A 62 -7.65 3.86 26.36
#